data_AF-A0A819CX12-F1
#
_entry.id   AF-A0A819CX12-F1
#
_cell.length_a   1.000
_cell.length_b   1.000
_cell.length_c   1.000
_cell.angle_alpha   90.00
_cell.angle_beta   90.00
_cell.angle_gamma   90.00
#
_symmetry.space_group_name_H-M   'P 1'
#
loop_
_entity.id
_entity.type
_entity.pdbx_description
1 polymer ?
#
loop_
_entity_poly.entity_id
_entity_poly.type
_entity_poly.pdbx_seq_one_letter_code
_entity_poly.pdbx_strand_id
1 'polypeptide(L)'
;MLIDYNTIIHTSEQFDYISVRDCSKKFNFYLLYLTRPKNTNQTYNVRIDTYNKEKMEYYVSMIYPIRYSFLPVHRLSLQVDVPISKVTEKSKICPLKCGHGQCRYFSNSNKYFCQCSKGYSGMLCTIKNACDCSSDSICIEVVNNRSIYVCPLDKFGPRCYLKRTTCISNLCSNNSRCISRDEKNSEMKYFCLRSQSYMGSRCENLEIKIKFHFSKTIFIPQTIFIHFIYFPPKSNPLPKIPPDPIQIVEFHQQYYLALLQRNFTSLINILTTIIHEHRCLSIKDLFIDDIQILPR
;
A
#
# COMPACT_ATOMS: atom_id res chain seq x y z
N MET A 1 15.02 3.67 8.97
CA MET A 1 16.30 3.57 9.73
C MET A 1 16.76 4.97 10.08
N LEU A 2 17.22 5.17 11.32
CA LEU A 2 17.94 6.39 11.72
C LEU A 2 19.43 6.16 11.47
N ILE A 3 20.04 7.02 10.66
CA ILE A 3 21.46 6.94 10.28
C ILE A 3 22.17 8.25 10.57
N ASP A 4 23.47 8.19 10.80
CA ASP A 4 24.34 9.36 10.87
C ASP A 4 24.98 9.70 9.52
N TYR A 5 25.85 10.70 9.50
CA TYR A 5 26.62 11.11 8.32
C TYR A 5 27.52 9.98 7.77
N ASN A 6 28.10 9.17 8.65
CA ASN A 6 28.96 8.04 8.29
C ASN A 6 28.18 6.80 7.90
N THR A 7 26.86 6.92 7.71
CA THR A 7 25.91 5.84 7.40
C THR A 7 25.78 4.78 8.48
N ILE A 8 26.26 5.04 9.70
CA ILE A 8 26.06 4.14 10.84
C ILE A 8 24.58 4.15 11.19
N ILE A 9 23.99 2.97 11.29
CA ILE A 9 22.58 2.80 11.67
C ILE A 9 22.46 2.85 13.19
N HIS A 10 21.65 3.78 13.68
CA HIS A 10 21.39 3.91 15.11
C HIS A 10 20.23 3.03 15.59
N THR A 11 19.16 2.99 14.82
CA THR A 11 17.99 2.13 15.05
C THR A 11 17.30 1.89 13.72
N SER A 12 16.73 0.70 13.57
CA SER A 12 15.92 0.33 12.42
C SER A 12 14.56 -0.20 12.87
N GLU A 13 13.56 0.07 12.03
CA GLU A 13 12.22 -0.47 12.15
C GLU A 13 11.80 -0.94 10.76
N GLN A 14 10.95 -1.97 10.71
CA GLN A 14 10.45 -2.56 9.48
C GLN A 14 8.94 -2.79 9.62
N PHE A 15 8.23 -2.66 8.51
CA PHE A 15 6.80 -2.94 8.42
C PHE A 15 6.43 -3.34 7.00
N ASP A 16 5.38 -4.14 6.87
CA ASP A 16 4.82 -4.53 5.58
C ASP A 16 3.68 -3.60 5.18
N TYR A 17 3.77 -3.03 3.97
CA TYR A 17 2.73 -2.18 3.39
C TYR A 17 2.02 -2.89 2.22
N ILE A 18 0.69 -2.91 2.27
CA ILE A 18 -0.16 -3.41 1.18
C ILE A 18 -1.13 -2.30 0.79
N SER A 19 -1.05 -1.81 -0.45
CA SER A 19 -1.82 -0.66 -0.92
C SER A 19 -3.33 -0.77 -0.67
N VAL A 20 -3.94 -1.91 -1.01
CA VAL A 20 -5.37 -2.18 -0.84
C VAL A 20 -5.82 -2.11 0.63
N ARG A 21 -4.90 -2.40 1.57
CA ARG A 21 -5.18 -2.52 3.00
C ARG A 21 -4.80 -1.26 3.79
N ASP A 22 -3.74 -0.57 3.36
CA ASP A 22 -3.01 0.38 4.19
C ASP A 22 -2.96 1.79 3.62
N CYS A 23 -3.55 2.05 2.44
CA CYS A 23 -3.52 3.37 1.79
C CYS A 23 -4.01 4.52 2.69
N SER A 24 -4.98 4.26 3.58
CA SER A 24 -5.52 5.27 4.51
C SER A 24 -4.88 5.22 5.91
N LYS A 25 -3.89 4.36 6.15
CA LYS A 25 -3.28 4.20 7.47
C LYS A 25 -2.08 5.11 7.66
N LYS A 26 -1.92 5.58 8.90
CA LYS A 26 -0.72 6.28 9.36
C LYS A 26 0.13 5.32 10.18
N PHE A 27 1.43 5.33 9.96
CA PHE A 27 2.38 4.49 10.68
C PHE A 27 3.27 5.35 11.57
N ASN A 28 3.45 4.93 12.82
CA ASN A 28 4.24 5.63 13.81
C ASN A 28 5.43 4.77 14.22
N PHE A 29 6.64 5.33 14.16
CA PHE A 29 7.88 4.65 14.50
C PHE A 29 8.68 5.48 15.49
N TYR A 30 9.28 4.80 16.47
CA TYR A 30 10.20 5.41 17.43
C TYR A 30 11.62 4.98 17.09
N LEU A 31 12.40 5.90 16.53
CA LEU A 31 13.81 5.65 16.21
C LEU A 31 14.70 6.26 17.28
N LEU A 32 15.60 5.46 17.84
CA LEU A 32 16.45 5.86 18.96
C LEU A 32 17.90 6.02 18.52
N TYR A 33 18.60 6.96 19.14
CA TYR A 33 20.04 7.10 18.99
C TYR A 33 20.74 5.98 19.80
N LEU A 34 21.82 5.42 19.26
CA LEU A 34 22.67 4.43 19.94
C LEU A 34 23.18 4.92 21.30
N THR A 35 23.61 6.18 21.36
CA THR A 35 24.12 6.80 22.58
C THR A 35 23.14 7.84 23.10
N ARG A 36 23.07 7.95 24.43
CA ARG A 36 22.34 8.99 25.15
C ARG A 36 23.31 9.66 26.14
N PRO A 37 23.63 10.96 25.99
CA PRO A 37 23.13 11.88 24.96
C PRO A 37 23.70 11.56 23.57
N LYS A 38 22.96 11.97 22.53
CA LYS A 38 23.42 11.88 21.14
C LYS A 38 24.53 12.90 20.87
N ASN A 39 25.36 12.63 19.87
CA ASN A 39 26.39 13.58 19.46
C ASN A 39 25.74 14.78 18.72
N THR A 40 25.89 15.99 19.27
CA THR A 40 25.32 17.23 18.72
C THR A 40 26.07 17.76 17.49
N ASN A 41 27.34 17.39 17.34
CA ASN A 41 28.16 17.81 16.19
C ASN A 41 27.89 16.97 14.93
N GLN A 42 27.06 15.94 15.07
CA GLN A 42 26.77 15.01 14.00
C GLN A 42 25.42 15.31 13.35
N THR A 43 25.35 15.09 12.03
CA THR A 43 24.09 15.18 11.28
C THR A 43 23.45 13.80 11.19
N TYR A 44 22.13 13.77 11.30
CA TYR A 44 21.34 12.55 11.27
C TYR A 44 20.28 12.62 10.18
N ASN A 45 19.95 11.46 9.63
CA ASN A 45 18.94 11.32 8.60
C ASN A 45 18.06 10.10 8.90
N VAL A 46 16.79 10.18 8.50
CA VAL A 46 15.92 9.02 8.40
C VAL A 46 16.02 8.48 6.98
N ARG A 47 16.58 7.28 6.83
CA ARG A 47 16.62 6.53 5.57
C ARG A 47 15.48 5.51 5.53
N ILE A 48 14.73 5.49 4.44
CA ILE A 48 13.64 4.55 4.19
C ILE A 48 13.99 3.75 2.95
N ASP A 49 14.12 2.43 3.11
CA ASP A 49 14.40 1.51 2.02
C ASP A 49 13.18 0.65 1.76
N THR A 50 12.82 0.47 0.49
CA THR A 50 11.65 -0.29 0.08
C THR A 50 12.04 -1.50 -0.74
N TYR A 51 11.35 -2.61 -0.48
CA TYR A 51 11.63 -3.90 -1.09
C TYR A 51 10.33 -4.58 -1.51
N ASN A 52 10.37 -5.25 -2.65
CA ASN A 52 9.36 -6.20 -3.05
C ASN A 52 9.67 -7.54 -2.38
N LYS A 53 8.86 -7.94 -1.40
CA LYS A 53 9.02 -9.20 -0.65
C LYS A 53 8.58 -10.44 -1.42
N GLU A 54 7.84 -10.29 -2.53
CA GLU A 54 7.46 -11.43 -3.37
C GLU A 54 8.65 -11.90 -4.22
N LYS A 55 9.36 -10.93 -4.81
CA LYS A 55 10.52 -11.20 -5.68
C LYS A 55 11.85 -11.14 -4.92
N MET A 56 11.83 -10.67 -3.68
CA MET A 56 13.03 -10.34 -2.91
C MET A 56 13.92 -9.36 -3.67
N GLU A 57 13.33 -8.24 -4.09
CA GLU A 57 14.00 -7.22 -4.90
C GLU A 57 13.97 -5.85 -4.23
N TYR A 58 15.08 -5.13 -4.31
CA TYR A 58 15.16 -3.73 -3.91
C TYR A 58 14.43 -2.82 -4.93
N TYR A 59 13.62 -1.88 -4.44
CA TYR A 59 12.86 -0.93 -5.26
C TYR A 59 13.47 0.47 -5.26
N VAL A 60 13.50 1.11 -4.09
CA VAL A 60 13.96 2.49 -3.95
C VAL A 60 14.31 2.83 -2.49
N SER A 61 15.22 3.78 -2.33
CA SER A 61 15.58 4.39 -1.05
C SER A 61 15.30 5.89 -1.06
N MET A 62 14.88 6.39 0.08
CA MET A 62 14.64 7.81 0.35
C MET A 62 15.40 8.23 1.60
N ILE A 63 15.83 9.49 1.67
CA ILE A 63 16.56 10.05 2.80
C ILE A 63 15.97 11.39 3.23
N TYR A 64 15.74 11.54 4.52
CA TYR A 64 15.13 12.73 5.12
C TYR A 64 16.01 13.29 6.23
N PRO A 65 16.55 14.51 6.11
CA PRO A 65 17.45 15.08 7.12
C PRO A 65 16.70 15.49 8.38
N ILE A 66 17.32 15.25 9.54
CA ILE A 66 16.86 15.77 10.83
C ILE A 66 17.45 17.17 11.01
N ARG A 67 16.62 18.20 10.82
CA ARG A 67 17.06 19.61 10.81
C ARG A 67 17.39 20.14 12.21
N TYR A 68 16.61 19.74 13.21
CA TYR A 68 16.77 20.23 14.58
C TYR A 68 17.43 19.15 15.44
N SER A 69 18.67 18.79 15.11
CA SER A 69 19.43 17.76 15.83
C SER A 69 19.72 18.16 17.28
N PHE A 70 19.67 19.45 17.64
CA PHE A 70 19.84 19.89 19.03
C PHE A 70 18.66 19.54 19.95
N LEU A 71 17.46 19.30 19.40
CA LEU A 71 16.29 18.96 20.21
C LEU A 71 16.40 17.54 20.78
N PRO A 72 16.07 17.30 22.07
CA PRO A 72 16.10 15.95 22.64
C PRO A 72 15.24 14.95 21.86
N VAL A 73 14.07 15.42 21.38
CA VAL A 73 13.13 14.65 20.58
C VAL A 73 12.75 15.44 19.34
N HIS A 74 12.82 14.79 18.16
CA HIS A 74 12.40 15.37 16.89
C HIS A 74 11.26 14.54 16.30
N ARG A 75 10.10 15.16 16.07
CA ARG A 75 8.98 14.52 15.37
C ARG A 75 9.05 14.83 13.88
N LEU A 76 9.00 13.80 13.05
CA LEU A 76 9.07 13.92 11.59
C LEU A 76 7.81 13.26 11.00
N SER A 77 7.03 14.03 10.26
CA SER A 77 5.86 13.53 9.52
C SER A 77 6.18 13.53 8.03
N LEU A 78 6.11 12.36 7.41
CA LEU A 78 6.50 12.16 6.01
C LEU A 78 5.34 11.55 5.23
N GLN A 79 5.09 12.11 4.04
CA GLN A 79 4.39 11.41 2.97
C GLN A 79 5.44 10.74 2.09
N VAL A 80 5.34 9.42 1.93
CA VAL A 80 6.34 8.60 1.25
C VAL A 80 5.70 8.04 -0.02
N ASP A 81 6.22 8.47 -1.17
CA ASP A 81 5.75 8.00 -2.47
C ASP A 81 6.62 6.82 -2.93
N VAL A 82 6.02 5.63 -3.00
CA VAL A 82 6.68 4.40 -3.46
C VAL A 82 6.29 4.14 -4.92
N PRO A 83 7.24 4.11 -5.86
CA PRO A 83 6.94 3.89 -7.26
C PRO A 83 6.44 2.45 -7.50
N ILE A 84 5.54 2.29 -8.46
CA ILE A 84 4.92 1.00 -8.82
C ILE A 84 5.96 0.07 -9.48
N SER A 85 6.88 0.64 -10.26
CA SER A 85 7.97 -0.07 -10.91
C SER A 85 9.29 0.22 -10.20
N LYS A 86 10.22 -0.74 -10.27
CA LYS A 86 11.61 -0.52 -9.87
C LYS A 86 12.13 0.73 -10.56
N VAL A 87 12.82 1.57 -9.79
CA VAL A 87 13.49 2.74 -10.34
C VAL A 87 14.72 2.25 -11.10
N THR A 88 14.56 2.04 -12.41
CA THR A 88 15.66 1.73 -13.33
C THR A 88 16.48 3.00 -13.52
N GLU A 89 17.76 2.90 -13.18
CA GLU A 89 18.71 4.01 -13.21
C GLU A 89 18.81 4.57 -14.64
N LYS A 90 18.34 5.81 -14.84
CA LYS A 90 18.81 6.60 -15.97
C LYS A 90 20.25 6.99 -15.67
N SER A 91 21.17 6.47 -16.49
CA SER A 91 22.59 6.82 -16.61
C SER A 91 22.96 8.16 -15.95
N LYS A 92 23.32 8.11 -14.67
CA LYS A 92 24.10 9.15 -14.00
C LYS A 92 25.39 8.48 -13.55
N ILE A 93 26.51 9.12 -13.84
CA ILE A 93 27.83 8.65 -13.39
C ILE A 93 27.78 8.57 -11.87
N CYS A 94 27.93 7.36 -11.33
CA CYS A 94 27.98 7.19 -9.88
C CYS A 94 29.30 7.75 -9.34
N PRO A 95 29.27 8.68 -8.35
CA PRO A 95 30.48 9.21 -7.76
C PRO A 95 31.13 8.28 -6.72
N LEU A 96 30.42 7.24 -6.25
CA LEU A 96 30.89 6.33 -5.22
C LEU A 96 31.51 5.06 -5.80
N LYS A 97 32.70 4.70 -5.32
CA LYS A 97 33.35 3.41 -5.60
C LYS A 97 32.86 2.36 -4.61
N CYS A 98 31.75 1.70 -4.93
CA CYS A 98 31.24 0.59 -4.13
C CYS A 98 32.06 -0.67 -4.41
N GLY A 99 32.79 -1.17 -3.41
CA GLY A 99 33.67 -2.34 -3.57
C GLY A 99 32.88 -3.61 -3.87
N HIS A 100 32.09 -4.06 -2.91
CA HIS A 100 31.21 -5.23 -3.05
C HIS A 100 29.74 -4.82 -2.97
N GLY A 101 29.27 -4.07 -3.96
CA GLY A 101 27.90 -3.59 -3.99
C GLY A 101 27.56 -2.81 -5.25
N GLN A 102 26.36 -2.26 -5.26
CA GLN A 102 25.85 -1.44 -6.34
C GLN A 102 25.65 -0.01 -5.84
N CYS A 103 26.08 0.95 -6.63
CA CYS A 103 25.80 2.34 -6.34
C CYS A 103 24.33 2.64 -6.63
N ARG A 104 23.66 3.26 -5.67
CA ARG A 104 22.25 3.65 -5.75
C ARG A 104 22.13 5.12 -5.43
N TYR A 105 21.04 5.74 -5.92
CA TYR A 105 20.69 7.11 -5.56
C TYR A 105 19.43 7.11 -4.70
N PHE A 106 19.26 8.15 -3.88
CA PHE A 106 18.02 8.35 -3.13
C PHE A 106 17.00 9.04 -4.03
N SER A 107 15.77 8.54 -4.14
CA SER A 107 14.78 9.10 -5.08
C SER A 107 14.38 10.54 -4.78
N ASN A 108 14.46 10.94 -3.51
CA ASN A 108 14.08 12.27 -3.03
C ASN A 108 15.29 13.21 -2.79
N SER A 109 16.50 12.84 -3.23
CA SER A 109 17.68 13.71 -3.08
C SER A 109 18.72 13.46 -4.17
N ASN A 110 19.69 14.39 -4.32
CA ASN A 110 20.82 14.21 -5.24
C ASN A 110 21.99 13.43 -4.62
N LYS A 111 21.76 12.66 -3.55
CA LYS A 111 22.78 11.87 -2.87
C LYS A 111 22.80 10.43 -3.37
N TYR A 112 23.97 9.82 -3.30
CA TYR A 112 24.22 8.43 -3.63
C TYR A 112 24.63 7.65 -2.39
N PHE A 113 24.49 6.32 -2.44
CA PHE A 113 24.97 5.40 -1.43
C PHE A 113 25.33 4.05 -2.07
N CYS A 114 26.14 3.25 -1.39
CA CYS A 114 26.40 1.89 -1.81
C CYS A 114 25.39 0.92 -1.17
N GLN A 115 24.68 0.18 -2.02
CA GLN A 115 23.89 -0.98 -1.62
C GLN A 115 24.81 -2.20 -1.64
N CYS A 116 25.17 -2.70 -0.46
CA CYS A 116 26.11 -3.81 -0.35
C CYS A 116 25.52 -5.15 -0.78
N SER A 117 26.38 -5.97 -1.38
CA SER A 117 26.10 -7.37 -1.66
C SER A 117 26.12 -8.18 -0.36
N LYS A 118 25.48 -9.35 -0.38
CA LYS A 118 25.45 -10.27 0.77
C LYS A 118 26.87 -10.55 1.27
N GLY A 119 27.08 -10.41 2.59
CA GLY A 119 28.37 -10.63 3.22
C GLY A 119 29.26 -9.39 3.37
N TYR A 120 28.79 -8.21 2.93
CA TYR A 120 29.53 -6.95 3.01
C TYR A 120 28.68 -5.84 3.64
N SER A 121 29.33 -4.89 4.31
CA SER A 121 28.68 -3.76 4.98
C SER A 121 29.52 -2.48 4.92
N GLY A 122 28.96 -1.39 5.47
CA GLY A 122 29.60 -0.09 5.55
C GLY A 122 29.40 0.78 4.31
N MET A 123 29.74 2.06 4.44
CA MET A 123 29.45 3.10 3.45
C MET A 123 29.89 2.78 2.01
N LEU A 124 31.00 2.04 1.85
CA LEU A 124 31.57 1.65 0.55
C LEU A 124 31.56 0.13 0.30
N CYS A 125 30.89 -0.64 1.16
CA CYS A 125 30.80 -2.10 1.03
C CYS A 125 32.17 -2.82 1.00
N THR A 126 33.10 -2.39 1.84
CA THR A 126 34.46 -2.95 1.95
C THR A 126 34.65 -3.81 3.19
N ILE A 127 33.75 -3.72 4.16
CA ILE A 127 33.83 -4.47 5.42
C ILE A 127 33.15 -5.82 5.20
N LYS A 128 33.90 -6.92 5.36
CA LYS A 128 33.31 -8.26 5.39
C LYS A 128 32.49 -8.41 6.65
N ASN A 129 31.24 -8.84 6.49
CA ASN A 129 30.31 -8.98 7.60
C ASN A 129 29.45 -10.22 7.39
N ALA A 130 29.47 -11.14 8.35
CA ALA A 130 28.71 -12.37 8.27
C ALA A 130 27.26 -12.11 8.72
N CYS A 131 26.33 -12.02 7.77
CA CYS A 131 24.92 -12.04 8.10
C CYS A 131 24.49 -13.47 8.39
N ASP A 132 23.99 -13.71 9.59
CA ASP A 132 23.40 -14.99 9.98
C ASP A 132 21.87 -14.92 9.80
N CYS A 133 21.42 -15.19 8.57
CA CYS A 133 20.02 -15.16 8.18
C CYS A 133 19.70 -16.21 7.12
N SER A 134 18.41 -16.51 6.95
CA SER A 134 17.93 -17.47 5.94
C SER A 134 18.50 -17.16 4.55
N SER A 135 18.85 -18.20 3.79
CA SER A 135 19.59 -18.06 2.53
C SER A 135 18.88 -17.20 1.48
N ASP A 136 17.55 -17.22 1.49
CA ASP A 136 16.60 -16.50 0.64
C ASP A 136 16.18 -15.12 1.18
N SER A 137 16.79 -14.66 2.28
CA SER A 137 16.58 -13.31 2.82
C SER A 137 17.61 -12.31 2.28
N ILE A 138 17.23 -11.03 2.25
CA ILE A 138 18.17 -9.94 1.92
C ILE A 138 18.76 -9.43 3.23
N CYS A 139 20.08 -9.52 3.37
CA CYS A 139 20.76 -8.82 4.45
C CYS A 139 20.99 -7.36 4.06
N ILE A 140 20.57 -6.44 4.92
CA ILE A 140 20.78 -5.00 4.74
C ILE A 140 22.10 -4.59 5.40
N GLU A 141 22.25 -4.89 6.69
CA GLU A 141 23.44 -4.53 7.48
C GLU A 141 23.49 -5.33 8.79
N VAL A 142 24.63 -5.31 9.49
CA VAL A 142 24.75 -5.82 10.87
C VAL A 142 25.12 -4.68 11.80
N VAL A 143 24.29 -4.45 12.81
CA VAL A 143 24.46 -3.38 13.80
C VAL A 143 24.47 -4.01 15.18
N ASN A 144 25.53 -3.79 15.97
CA ASN A 144 25.69 -4.34 17.33
C ASN A 144 25.44 -5.87 17.38
N ASN A 145 26.07 -6.63 16.49
CA ASN A 145 25.87 -8.09 16.33
C ASN A 145 24.43 -8.53 16.02
N ARG A 146 23.55 -7.61 15.59
CA ARG A 146 22.20 -7.92 15.11
C ARG A 146 22.10 -7.56 13.64
N SER A 147 21.83 -8.57 12.82
CA SER A 147 21.57 -8.38 11.40
C SER A 147 20.19 -7.72 11.20
N ILE A 148 20.13 -6.76 10.29
CA ILE A 148 18.91 -6.18 9.74
C ILE A 148 18.72 -6.85 8.39
N TYR A 149 17.56 -7.47 8.19
CA TYR A 149 17.28 -8.23 6.97
C TYR A 149 15.81 -8.04 6.56
N VAL A 150 15.54 -8.31 5.29
CA VAL A 150 14.19 -8.40 4.74
C VAL A 150 13.86 -9.88 4.59
N CYS A 151 12.77 -10.33 5.22
CA CYS A 151 12.29 -11.70 5.06
C CYS A 151 11.40 -11.85 3.82
N PRO A 152 11.44 -13.03 3.17
CA PRO A 152 10.37 -13.47 2.28
C PRO A 152 8.99 -13.40 2.97
N LEU A 153 7.93 -13.33 2.16
CA LEU A 153 6.56 -13.19 2.67
C LEU A 153 6.11 -14.31 3.62
N ASP A 154 6.62 -15.53 3.42
CA ASP A 154 6.28 -16.72 4.21
C ASP A 154 7.15 -16.87 5.46
N LYS A 155 8.12 -15.97 5.69
CA LYS A 155 9.05 -16.05 6.82
C LYS A 155 9.05 -14.79 7.69
N PHE A 156 9.51 -14.95 8.93
CA PHE A 156 9.60 -13.88 9.91
C PHE A 156 10.66 -14.18 10.99
N GLY A 157 10.72 -13.30 11.99
CA GLY A 157 11.60 -13.44 13.15
C GLY A 157 12.98 -12.79 12.94
N PRO A 158 13.84 -12.83 13.98
CA PRO A 158 15.13 -12.13 14.08
C PRO A 158 16.19 -12.56 13.05
N ARG A 159 15.93 -13.58 12.22
CA ARG A 159 16.86 -14.11 11.19
C ARG A 159 16.14 -14.69 9.96
N CYS A 160 14.83 -14.47 9.83
CA CYS A 160 13.98 -15.09 8.81
C CYS A 160 13.94 -16.63 8.76
N TYR A 161 14.28 -17.35 9.83
CA TYR A 161 14.16 -18.82 9.84
C TYR A 161 12.76 -19.31 10.18
N LEU A 162 11.95 -18.48 10.83
CA LEU A 162 10.61 -18.85 11.27
C LEU A 162 9.64 -18.75 10.10
N LYS A 163 8.89 -19.82 9.83
CA LYS A 163 7.85 -19.84 8.80
C LYS A 163 6.52 -19.40 9.40
N ARG A 164 5.76 -18.60 8.65
CA ARG A 164 4.42 -18.17 9.03
C ARG A 164 3.43 -19.29 8.78
N THR A 165 2.76 -19.73 9.84
CA THR A 165 1.79 -20.83 9.77
C THR A 165 0.36 -20.38 9.50
N THR A 166 0.09 -19.07 9.58
CA THR A 166 -1.28 -18.54 9.48
C THR A 166 -1.93 -18.74 8.12
N CYS A 167 -1.16 -18.96 7.04
CA CYS A 167 -1.66 -19.17 5.69
C CYS A 167 -1.57 -20.63 5.20
N ILE A 168 -1.45 -21.61 6.12
CA ILE A 168 -1.30 -23.03 5.77
C ILE A 168 -2.62 -23.68 5.31
N SER A 169 -3.77 -23.16 5.74
CA SER A 169 -5.09 -23.61 5.25
C SER A 169 -5.59 -22.72 4.11
N ASN A 170 -6.42 -23.27 3.21
CA ASN A 170 -7.13 -22.55 2.14
C ASN A 170 -8.12 -21.51 2.71
N LEU A 171 -7.60 -20.51 3.41
CA LEU A 171 -8.37 -19.45 4.07
C LEU A 171 -8.91 -18.43 3.08
N CYS A 172 -8.23 -18.30 1.94
CA CYS A 172 -8.54 -17.42 0.86
C CYS A 172 -9.18 -18.23 -0.28
N SER A 173 -10.35 -17.81 -0.74
CA SER A 173 -11.16 -18.49 -1.77
C SER A 173 -10.66 -18.13 -3.17
N ASN A 174 -11.12 -18.85 -4.21
CA ASN A 174 -10.91 -18.48 -5.61
C ASN A 174 -9.44 -18.28 -6.02
N ASN A 175 -8.55 -19.12 -5.48
CA ASN A 175 -7.10 -19.05 -5.68
C ASN A 175 -6.47 -17.68 -5.35
N SER A 176 -7.13 -16.91 -4.47
CA SER A 176 -6.58 -15.65 -3.98
C SER A 176 -5.41 -15.90 -3.03
N ARG A 177 -4.46 -14.95 -2.99
CA ARG A 177 -3.19 -15.13 -2.30
C ARG A 177 -3.32 -14.73 -0.84
N CYS A 178 -3.04 -15.67 0.08
CA CYS A 178 -2.98 -15.38 1.51
C CYS A 178 -1.68 -14.67 1.88
N ILE A 179 -1.77 -13.57 2.63
CA ILE A 179 -0.65 -12.89 3.27
C ILE A 179 -0.88 -12.90 4.78
N SER A 180 0.10 -13.42 5.51
CA SER A 180 0.12 -13.36 6.97
C SER A 180 0.43 -11.94 7.44
N ARG A 181 -0.26 -11.49 8.50
CA ARG A 181 -0.01 -10.17 9.10
C ARG A 181 1.07 -10.28 10.17
N ASP A 182 1.87 -9.22 10.35
CA ASP A 182 2.77 -9.12 11.50
C ASP A 182 2.01 -9.18 12.82
N GLU A 183 2.47 -10.04 13.72
CA GLU A 183 1.84 -10.40 14.99
C GLU A 183 1.74 -9.24 15.99
N LYS A 184 2.34 -8.08 15.68
CA LYS A 184 2.59 -7.03 16.66
C LYS A 184 1.36 -6.25 17.16
N ASN A 185 0.15 -6.37 16.58
CA ASN A 185 -1.11 -5.81 17.15
C ASN A 185 -2.33 -5.97 16.21
N SER A 186 -2.79 -7.19 15.91
CA SER A 186 -4.00 -7.33 15.09
C SER A 186 -4.82 -8.56 15.46
N GLU A 187 -6.11 -8.35 15.72
CA GLU A 187 -7.12 -9.42 15.88
C GLU A 187 -7.21 -10.32 14.63
N MET A 188 -6.97 -9.77 13.43
CA MET A 188 -6.87 -10.54 12.20
C MET A 188 -5.42 -10.95 11.89
N LYS A 189 -5.19 -12.27 11.79
CA LYS A 189 -3.86 -12.88 11.58
C LYS A 189 -3.43 -12.97 10.11
N TYR A 190 -4.35 -12.76 9.16
CA TYR A 190 -4.08 -12.88 7.72
C TYR A 190 -4.90 -11.88 6.90
N PHE A 191 -4.57 -11.75 5.62
CA PHE A 191 -5.26 -10.94 4.62
C PHE A 191 -5.21 -11.65 3.27
N CYS A 192 -6.32 -11.66 2.53
CA CYS A 192 -6.38 -12.26 1.19
C CYS A 192 -6.20 -11.17 0.13
N LEU A 193 -5.14 -11.28 -0.67
CA LEU A 193 -4.96 -10.49 -1.88
C LEU A 193 -5.82 -11.06 -3.00
N ARG A 194 -6.74 -10.24 -3.48
CA ARG A 194 -7.63 -10.55 -4.60
C ARG A 194 -6.86 -10.94 -5.87
N SER A 195 -7.30 -12.03 -6.50
CA SER A 195 -7.15 -12.23 -7.94
C SER A 195 -8.19 -11.36 -8.65
N GLN A 196 -7.88 -10.90 -9.86
CA GLN A 196 -8.74 -9.96 -10.60
C GLN A 196 -10.17 -10.53 -10.69
N SER A 197 -11.17 -9.75 -10.26
CA SER A 197 -12.60 -10.09 -10.28
C SER A 197 -13.20 -10.79 -9.04
N TYR A 198 -12.54 -10.76 -7.88
CA TYR A 198 -13.11 -11.24 -6.61
C TYR A 198 -13.01 -10.22 -5.46
N MET A 199 -14.01 -10.19 -4.58
CA MET A 199 -14.16 -9.29 -3.44
C MET A 199 -14.63 -10.06 -2.18
N GLY A 200 -14.60 -9.42 -1.02
CA GLY A 200 -14.87 -10.06 0.27
C GLY A 200 -13.57 -10.28 1.06
N SER A 201 -13.69 -10.53 2.37
CA SER A 201 -12.53 -10.66 3.26
C SER A 201 -11.68 -11.91 2.97
N ARG A 202 -12.29 -12.90 2.33
CA ARG A 202 -11.66 -14.13 1.82
C ARG A 202 -11.65 -14.20 0.29
N CYS A 203 -11.94 -13.09 -0.39
CA CYS A 203 -12.13 -13.05 -1.85
C CYS A 203 -13.16 -14.08 -2.33
N GLU A 204 -14.21 -14.29 -1.55
CA GLU A 204 -15.24 -15.31 -1.75
C GLU A 204 -16.30 -14.89 -2.79
N ASN A 205 -16.53 -13.59 -2.95
CA ASN A 205 -17.55 -13.05 -3.84
C ASN A 205 -16.94 -12.62 -5.17
N LEU A 206 -17.70 -12.72 -6.26
CA LEU A 206 -17.32 -12.13 -7.54
C LEU A 206 -17.42 -10.59 -7.46
N GLU A 207 -16.43 -9.90 -8.03
CA GLU A 207 -16.44 -8.45 -8.17
C GLU A 207 -17.38 -8.08 -9.33
N ILE A 208 -18.43 -7.32 -9.01
CA ILE A 208 -19.36 -6.80 -10.02
C ILE A 208 -18.75 -5.55 -10.63
N LYS A 209 -18.54 -5.54 -11.95
CA LYS A 209 -18.03 -4.38 -12.68
C LYS A 209 -19.19 -3.67 -13.36
N ILE A 210 -19.38 -2.40 -13.04
CA ILE A 210 -20.30 -1.53 -13.77
C ILE A 210 -19.48 -0.62 -14.68
N LYS A 211 -19.78 -0.67 -15.98
CA LYS A 211 -19.16 0.18 -16.99
C LYS A 211 -20.19 1.19 -17.48
N PHE A 212 -19.89 2.47 -17.26
CA PHE A 212 -20.68 3.58 -17.76
C PHE A 212 -20.12 4.02 -19.12
N HIS A 213 -20.96 3.99 -20.15
CA HIS A 213 -20.69 4.62 -21.43
C HIS A 213 -21.51 5.90 -21.54
N PHE A 214 -20.90 7.02 -21.89
CA PHE A 214 -21.61 8.28 -22.07
C PHE A 214 -21.77 8.55 -23.57
N SER A 215 -22.98 8.88 -23.99
CA SER A 215 -23.23 9.29 -25.37
C SER A 215 -22.42 10.55 -25.71
N LYS A 216 -22.08 10.70 -26.99
CA LYS A 216 -21.34 11.87 -27.52
C LYS A 216 -22.04 13.21 -27.27
N THR A 217 -23.32 13.18 -26.94
CA THR A 217 -24.16 14.34 -26.62
C THR A 217 -23.99 14.85 -25.18
N ILE A 218 -23.30 14.09 -24.33
CA ILE A 218 -23.08 14.42 -22.91
C ILE A 218 -21.63 14.89 -22.73
N PHE A 219 -21.46 16.10 -22.22
CA PHE A 219 -20.16 16.63 -21.85
C PHE A 219 -19.73 16.12 -20.47
N ILE A 220 -18.66 15.33 -20.43
CA ILE A 220 -18.17 14.68 -19.20
C ILE A 220 -17.19 15.62 -18.47
N PRO A 221 -17.47 16.03 -17.22
CA PRO A 221 -16.53 16.83 -16.43
C PRO A 221 -15.38 16.02 -15.83
N GLN A 222 -14.44 16.75 -15.22
CA GLN A 222 -13.32 16.17 -14.46
C GLN A 222 -13.77 15.40 -13.21
N THR A 223 -14.95 15.69 -12.67
CA THR A 223 -15.49 15.05 -11.47
C THR A 223 -16.89 14.54 -11.71
N ILE A 224 -17.13 13.27 -11.35
CA ILE A 224 -18.42 12.61 -11.45
C ILE A 224 -18.72 12.00 -10.09
N PHE A 225 -19.94 12.21 -9.60
CA PHE A 225 -20.43 11.55 -8.40
C PHE A 225 -21.34 10.39 -8.79
N ILE A 226 -21.15 9.24 -8.16
CA ILE A 226 -21.99 8.06 -8.36
C ILE A 226 -22.66 7.74 -7.03
N HIS A 227 -23.98 7.83 -7.03
CA HIS A 227 -24.81 7.58 -5.86
C HIS A 227 -25.37 6.17 -5.95
N PHE A 228 -25.07 5.36 -4.93
CA PHE A 228 -25.62 4.02 -4.77
C PHE A 228 -26.72 4.06 -3.71
N ILE A 229 -27.97 3.86 -4.13
CA ILE A 229 -29.14 3.96 -3.25
C ILE A 229 -29.69 2.56 -3.02
N TYR A 230 -29.86 2.19 -1.76
CA TYR A 230 -30.25 0.85 -1.33
C TYR A 230 -31.55 0.90 -0.52
N PHE A 231 -32.49 0.00 -0.83
CA PHE A 231 -33.71 -0.18 -0.04
C PHE A 231 -33.59 -1.44 0.81
N PRO A 232 -33.43 -1.32 2.15
CA PRO A 232 -33.37 -2.50 2.99
C PRO A 232 -34.75 -3.20 3.01
N PRO A 233 -34.80 -4.53 2.85
CA PRO A 233 -36.06 -5.26 3.02
C PRO A 233 -36.56 -5.09 4.47
N LYS A 234 -37.88 -4.88 4.64
CA LYS A 234 -38.52 -4.62 5.93
C LYS A 234 -38.32 -5.72 6.99
N SER A 235 -37.81 -6.90 6.61
CA SER A 235 -37.78 -8.10 7.46
C SER A 235 -36.40 -8.62 7.86
N ASN A 236 -35.28 -7.95 7.55
CA ASN A 236 -33.97 -8.30 8.14
C ASN A 236 -32.94 -7.18 7.98
N PRO A 237 -32.14 -6.85 9.01
CA PRO A 237 -31.01 -5.96 8.85
C PRO A 237 -29.86 -6.70 8.13
N LEU A 238 -29.51 -6.19 6.94
CA LEU A 238 -28.27 -6.42 6.18
C LEU A 238 -28.05 -7.83 5.57
N PRO A 239 -28.54 -8.09 4.34
CA PRO A 239 -27.83 -8.98 3.44
C PRO A 239 -26.44 -8.41 3.11
N LYS A 240 -25.41 -9.26 3.06
CA LYS A 240 -23.99 -8.91 2.74
C LYS A 240 -23.80 -8.33 1.33
N ILE A 241 -24.82 -8.41 0.49
CA ILE A 241 -24.88 -7.83 -0.83
C ILE A 241 -26.24 -7.13 -0.88
N PRO A 242 -26.30 -5.81 -0.99
CA PRO A 242 -27.57 -5.12 -1.01
C PRO A 242 -28.40 -5.52 -2.26
N PRO A 243 -29.69 -5.83 -2.09
CA PRO A 243 -30.58 -6.06 -3.22
C PRO A 243 -30.90 -4.70 -3.87
N ASP A 244 -30.87 -4.68 -5.20
CA ASP A 244 -31.39 -3.63 -6.08
C ASP A 244 -30.87 -2.20 -5.84
N PRO A 245 -29.58 -1.92 -6.11
CA PRO A 245 -29.09 -0.55 -6.12
C PRO A 245 -29.68 0.25 -7.29
N ILE A 246 -30.35 1.36 -6.97
CA ILE A 246 -30.53 2.44 -7.95
C ILE A 246 -29.20 3.18 -8.03
N GLN A 247 -28.69 3.35 -9.25
CA GLN A 247 -27.47 4.10 -9.49
C GLN A 247 -27.80 5.39 -10.22
N ILE A 248 -27.47 6.51 -9.58
CA ILE A 248 -27.65 7.84 -10.13
C ILE A 248 -26.27 8.47 -10.31
N VAL A 249 -26.02 8.96 -11.51
CA VAL A 249 -24.78 9.65 -11.86
C VAL A 249 -25.06 11.15 -11.83
N GLU A 250 -24.29 11.88 -11.03
CA GLU A 250 -24.40 13.32 -10.87
C GLU A 250 -23.14 14.02 -11.38
N PHE A 251 -23.37 15.05 -12.19
CA PHE A 251 -22.34 15.99 -12.60
C PHE A 251 -22.95 17.32 -13.06
N HIS A 252 -22.26 18.44 -12.86
CA HIS A 252 -22.78 19.79 -13.17
C HIS A 252 -24.18 20.08 -12.58
N GLN A 253 -24.48 19.57 -11.39
CA GLN A 253 -25.81 19.67 -10.75
C GLN A 253 -26.95 19.01 -11.57
N GLN A 254 -26.62 18.15 -12.53
CA GLN A 254 -27.56 17.34 -13.30
C GLN A 254 -27.45 15.88 -12.86
N TYR A 255 -28.60 15.20 -12.78
CA TYR A 255 -28.71 13.83 -12.32
C TYR A 255 -29.18 12.95 -13.47
N TYR A 256 -28.57 11.78 -13.60
CA TYR A 256 -28.90 10.80 -14.63
C TYR A 256 -29.13 9.44 -14.00
N LEU A 257 -30.27 8.83 -14.31
CA LEU A 257 -30.56 7.45 -13.91
C LEU A 257 -29.69 6.52 -14.76
N ALA A 258 -28.67 5.92 -14.15
CA ALA A 258 -27.71 5.10 -14.85
C ALA A 258 -28.03 3.60 -14.79
N LEU A 259 -28.66 3.15 -13.71
CA LEU A 259 -29.11 1.77 -13.59
C LEU A 259 -30.34 1.68 -12.70
N LEU A 260 -31.39 1.03 -13.20
CA LEU A 260 -32.55 0.61 -12.41
C LEU A 260 -32.66 -0.92 -12.51
N GLN A 261 -32.10 -1.62 -11.54
CA GLN A 261 -32.13 -3.09 -11.53
C GLN A 261 -33.31 -3.55 -10.66
N ARG A 262 -34.43 -3.93 -11.30
CA ARG A 262 -35.64 -4.41 -10.60
C ARG A 262 -35.60 -5.90 -10.23
N ASN A 263 -34.77 -6.68 -10.92
CA ASN A 263 -34.52 -8.09 -10.66
C ASN A 263 -33.01 -8.31 -10.69
N PHE A 264 -32.45 -8.86 -9.61
CA PHE A 264 -31.02 -9.14 -9.52
C PHE A 264 -30.62 -10.25 -10.50
N THR A 265 -30.09 -9.86 -11.66
CA THR A 265 -29.33 -10.75 -12.52
C THR A 265 -27.88 -10.77 -12.06
N SER A 266 -27.33 -11.97 -11.80
CA SER A 266 -25.93 -12.20 -11.42
C SER A 266 -24.96 -11.94 -12.60
N LEU A 267 -25.13 -10.83 -13.31
CA LEU A 267 -24.26 -10.44 -14.39
C LEU A 267 -22.99 -9.82 -13.81
N ILE A 268 -21.86 -10.48 -14.05
CA ILE A 268 -20.53 -10.11 -13.58
C ILE A 268 -20.10 -8.74 -14.15
N ASN A 269 -20.60 -8.39 -15.34
CA ASN A 269 -20.38 -7.10 -15.97
C ASN A 269 -21.73 -6.47 -16.34
N ILE A 270 -22.03 -5.32 -15.74
CA ILE A 270 -23.19 -4.50 -16.09
C ILE A 270 -22.69 -3.37 -16.98
N LEU A 271 -23.22 -3.31 -18.20
CA LEU A 271 -22.89 -2.28 -19.19
C LEU A 271 -24.10 -1.36 -19.29
N THR A 272 -23.91 -0.09 -18.98
CA THR A 272 -24.97 0.92 -19.09
C THR A 272 -24.51 2.09 -19.93
N THR A 273 -25.42 2.59 -20.76
CA THR A 273 -25.20 3.76 -21.59
C THR A 273 -26.06 4.91 -21.07
N ILE A 274 -25.44 6.03 -20.74
CA ILE A 274 -26.12 7.23 -20.28
C ILE A 274 -26.32 8.14 -21.49
N ILE A 275 -27.59 8.47 -21.74
CA ILE A 275 -28.06 9.38 -22.77
C ILE A 275 -28.81 10.56 -22.14
N HIS A 276 -29.02 11.63 -22.91
CA HIS A 276 -29.68 12.84 -22.40
C HIS A 276 -31.08 12.56 -21.82
N GLU A 277 -31.81 11.59 -22.38
CA GLU A 277 -33.15 11.18 -21.94
C GLU A 277 -33.17 10.53 -20.54
N HIS A 278 -32.02 10.06 -20.04
CA HIS A 278 -31.92 9.48 -18.70
C HIS A 278 -31.85 10.52 -17.59
N ARG A 279 -31.96 11.81 -17.91
CA ARG A 279 -31.93 12.90 -16.92
C ARG A 279 -33.09 12.75 -15.94
N CYS A 280 -32.79 12.76 -14.65
CA CYS A 280 -33.77 12.65 -13.58
C CYS A 280 -33.71 13.89 -12.65
N LEU A 281 -34.70 13.97 -11.75
CA LEU A 281 -34.74 14.98 -10.70
C LEU A 281 -33.59 14.79 -9.71
N SER A 282 -33.36 15.79 -8.84
CA SER A 282 -32.34 15.65 -7.80
C SER A 282 -32.68 14.51 -6.86
N ILE A 283 -31.66 13.94 -6.21
CA ILE A 283 -31.88 12.84 -5.24
C ILE A 283 -32.84 13.28 -4.14
N LYS A 284 -32.77 14.54 -3.68
CA LYS A 284 -33.74 15.04 -2.69
C LYS A 284 -35.15 14.98 -3.25
N ASP A 285 -35.35 15.53 -4.44
CA ASP A 285 -36.68 15.61 -5.07
C ASP A 285 -37.25 14.25 -5.46
N LEU A 286 -36.39 13.28 -5.81
CA LEU A 286 -36.78 11.90 -6.11
C LEU A 286 -37.37 11.15 -4.91
N PHE A 287 -37.04 11.55 -3.68
CA PHE A 287 -37.43 10.85 -2.45
C PHE A 287 -38.24 11.73 -1.47
N ILE A 288 -38.82 12.83 -1.95
CA ILE A 288 -39.63 13.74 -1.13
C ILE A 288 -41.02 13.17 -0.79
N ASP A 289 -41.57 12.26 -1.59
CA ASP A 289 -42.84 11.58 -1.32
C ASP A 289 -42.71 10.06 -1.54
N ASP A 290 -43.30 9.28 -0.64
CA ASP A 290 -43.28 7.81 -0.66
C ASP A 290 -43.49 7.22 -2.07
N ILE A 291 -42.43 6.62 -2.61
CA ILE A 291 -42.39 5.60 -3.67
C ILE A 291 -43.48 5.75 -4.76
N GLN A 292 -43.23 6.57 -5.80
CA GLN A 292 -43.87 6.30 -7.11
C GLN A 292 -43.33 7.02 -8.35
N ILE A 293 -42.21 7.75 -8.30
CA ILE A 293 -41.74 8.53 -9.46
C ILE A 293 -40.39 8.00 -9.95
N LEU A 294 -40.39 6.80 -10.53
CA LEU A 294 -39.33 6.39 -11.45
C LEU A 294 -39.99 6.10 -12.79
N PRO A 295 -39.50 6.68 -13.90
CA PRO A 295 -40.08 6.48 -15.22
C PRO A 295 -40.13 4.97 -15.57
N ARG A 296 -41.23 4.55 -16.19
CA ARG A 296 -41.43 3.19 -16.69
C ARG A 296 -40.52 2.90 -17.88
#